data_AF-A0A168Q7W8-F1
#
_entry.id   AF-A0A168Q7W8-F1
#
_cell.length_a   1.000
_cell.length_b   1.000
_cell.length_c   1.000
_cell.angle_alpha   90.00
_cell.angle_beta   90.00
_cell.angle_gamma   90.00
#
_symmetry.space_group_name_H-M   'P 1'
#
loop_
_entity.id
_entity.type
_entity.pdbx_description
1 polymer ?
#
loop_
_entity_poly.entity_id
_entity_poly.type
_entity_poly.pdbx_seq_one_letter_code
_entity_poly.pdbx_strand_id
1 'polypeptide(L)'
;MYRQLCRSLPRRWPAATTPLMARTLPTARQYTRSALTSRFPLTTSTMPTTTTTTLRRCMTTKIAPYKDSPYLDWKLFPDFKRLLTLTEPTQAVPIFQALLNDTRERFLALEKSFEPTWEGSIGKLTELETEVSRAFGLLSHLNGVKNSADLRTTLEQIQASRNQG
;
A
#
# COMPACT_ATOMS: atom_id res chain seq x y z
N MET A 1 -13.82 24.63 -50.27
CA MET A 1 -15.26 24.38 -50.07
C MET A 1 -15.51 22.89 -49.85
N TYR A 2 -15.50 22.42 -48.60
CA TYR A 2 -16.05 21.11 -48.23
C TYR A 2 -16.77 21.28 -46.89
N ARG A 3 -18.06 21.63 -46.97
CA ARG A 3 -19.05 21.46 -45.89
C ARG A 3 -19.71 20.09 -46.11
N GLN A 4 -20.28 19.54 -45.02
CA GLN A 4 -21.17 18.36 -44.94
C GLN A 4 -20.43 17.07 -44.51
N LEU A 5 -20.81 16.31 -43.48
CA LEU A 5 -22.00 16.27 -42.62
C LEU A 5 -21.62 15.71 -41.23
N CYS A 6 -21.83 16.48 -40.16
CA CYS A 6 -22.04 15.93 -38.82
C CYS A 6 -23.53 15.60 -38.68
N ARG A 7 -23.90 14.31 -38.73
CA ARG A 7 -25.22 13.86 -38.27
C ARG A 7 -25.11 13.36 -36.84
N SER A 8 -25.74 14.12 -35.95
CA SER A 8 -26.00 13.83 -34.54
C SER A 8 -26.84 12.57 -34.37
N LEU A 9 -26.29 11.58 -33.66
CA LEU A 9 -27.06 10.44 -33.12
C LEU A 9 -27.50 10.76 -31.69
N PRO A 10 -28.79 10.65 -31.34
CA PRO A 10 -29.24 10.80 -29.96
C PRO A 10 -28.87 9.55 -29.14
N ARG A 11 -28.01 9.73 -28.12
CA ARG A 11 -27.77 8.74 -27.06
C ARG A 11 -29.03 8.62 -26.18
N ARG A 12 -29.91 7.69 -26.52
CA ARG A 12 -31.05 7.30 -25.69
C ARG A 12 -30.61 6.14 -24.78
N TRP A 13 -30.19 6.45 -23.56
CA TRP A 13 -29.97 5.45 -22.52
C TRP A 13 -31.33 5.04 -21.94
N PRO A 14 -31.70 3.75 -21.91
CA PRO A 14 -32.84 3.33 -21.12
C PRO A 14 -32.47 3.37 -19.63
N ALA A 15 -33.24 4.16 -18.86
CA ALA A 15 -33.22 4.13 -17.41
C ALA A 15 -33.71 2.76 -16.94
N ALA A 16 -32.81 1.96 -16.35
CA ALA A 16 -33.17 0.73 -15.66
C ALA A 16 -33.75 1.10 -14.29
N THR A 17 -35.09 1.12 -14.23
CA THR A 17 -35.86 1.26 -13.00
C THR A 17 -35.76 -0.04 -12.20
N THR A 18 -34.87 -0.12 -11.23
CA THR A 18 -34.87 -1.23 -10.26
C THR A 18 -35.84 -0.94 -9.11
N PRO A 19 -36.74 -1.88 -8.78
CA PRO A 19 -37.69 -1.73 -7.68
C PRO A 19 -37.00 -1.76 -6.31
N LEU A 20 -37.35 -0.79 -5.48
CA LEU A 20 -36.95 -0.61 -4.09
C LEU A 20 -37.58 -1.72 -3.24
N MET A 21 -36.89 -2.84 -3.04
CA MET A 21 -37.31 -3.85 -2.08
C MET A 21 -36.89 -3.43 -0.68
N ALA A 22 -37.87 -3.02 0.10
CA ALA A 22 -37.80 -2.72 1.52
C ALA A 22 -37.21 -3.92 2.29
N ARG A 23 -35.97 -3.76 2.76
CA ARG A 23 -35.38 -4.64 3.76
C ARG A 23 -35.88 -4.21 5.13
N THR A 24 -36.77 -5.00 5.68
CA THR A 24 -37.19 -4.98 7.08
C THR A 24 -35.97 -5.15 7.98
N LEU A 25 -35.76 -4.20 8.89
CA LEU A 25 -34.74 -4.25 9.93
C LEU A 25 -35.17 -5.28 10.98
N PRO A 26 -34.33 -6.27 11.35
CA PRO A 26 -34.60 -7.09 12.52
C PRO A 26 -34.34 -6.26 13.79
N THR A 27 -35.38 -6.22 14.62
CA THR A 27 -35.47 -5.66 15.97
C THR A 27 -34.27 -6.07 16.83
N ALA A 28 -33.46 -5.09 17.23
CA ALA A 28 -32.38 -5.30 18.19
C ALA A 28 -32.98 -5.64 19.57
N ARG A 29 -32.83 -6.91 19.96
CA ARG A 29 -33.22 -7.43 21.27
C ARG A 29 -32.32 -6.78 22.33
N GLN A 30 -32.93 -6.00 23.21
CA GLN A 30 -32.30 -5.40 24.38
C GLN A 30 -31.77 -6.53 25.28
N TYR A 31 -30.45 -6.64 25.39
CA TYR A 31 -29.84 -7.43 26.46
C TYR A 31 -29.71 -6.55 27.69
N THR A 32 -30.49 -6.93 28.69
CA THR A 32 -30.55 -6.35 30.03
C THR A 32 -29.19 -6.45 30.72
N ARG A 33 -28.84 -5.36 31.41
CA ARG A 33 -27.74 -5.24 32.36
C ARG A 33 -27.75 -6.42 33.34
N SER A 34 -26.57 -6.95 33.63
CA SER A 34 -26.31 -7.64 34.89
C SER A 34 -25.00 -7.11 35.44
N ALA A 35 -25.14 -6.25 36.44
CA ALA A 35 -24.07 -5.88 37.34
C ALA A 35 -23.85 -7.06 38.29
N LEU A 36 -22.65 -7.63 38.28
CA LEU A 36 -22.19 -8.49 39.35
C LEU A 36 -20.87 -7.94 39.87
N THR A 37 -20.99 -7.43 41.09
CA THR A 37 -19.95 -7.02 42.00
C THR A 37 -18.97 -8.17 42.22
N SER A 38 -17.72 -7.99 41.80
CA SER A 38 -16.61 -8.80 42.29
C SER A 38 -15.77 -7.94 43.23
N ARG A 39 -15.88 -8.24 44.53
CA ARG A 39 -14.98 -7.75 45.57
C ARG A 39 -13.63 -8.42 45.37
N PHE A 40 -12.60 -7.64 45.06
CA PHE A 40 -11.22 -8.12 45.08
C PHE A 40 -10.52 -7.58 46.33
N PRO A 41 -9.77 -8.42 47.08
CA PRO A 41 -9.02 -8.00 48.26
C PRO A 41 -7.81 -7.14 47.88
N LEU A 42 -7.55 -6.12 48.71
CA LEU A 42 -6.36 -5.28 48.63
C LEU A 42 -5.11 -6.10 49.00
N THR A 43 -4.33 -6.48 47.99
CA THR A 43 -2.94 -6.90 48.17
C THR A 43 -2.02 -5.71 47.99
N THR A 44 -1.45 -5.25 49.09
CA THR A 44 -0.35 -4.28 49.13
C THR A 44 0.89 -4.91 48.50
N SER A 45 1.11 -4.64 47.21
CA SER A 45 2.32 -5.07 46.51
C SER A 45 3.36 -3.95 46.57
N THR A 46 4.37 -4.19 47.38
CA THR A 46 5.63 -3.44 47.49
C THR A 46 6.29 -3.29 46.11
N MET A 47 6.71 -2.07 45.77
CA MET A 47 7.44 -1.73 44.56
C MET A 47 8.92 -2.15 44.66
N PRO A 48 9.48 -2.88 43.69
CA PRO A 48 10.89 -2.77 43.36
C PRO A 48 11.06 -1.86 42.14
N THR A 49 11.50 -0.64 42.39
CA THR A 49 11.99 0.28 41.35
C THR A 49 13.28 -0.28 40.77
N THR A 50 13.17 -1.00 39.65
CA THR A 50 14.33 -1.33 38.81
C THR A 50 14.17 -0.60 37.48
N THR A 51 14.85 0.54 37.39
CA THR A 51 15.04 1.33 36.18
C THR A 51 15.89 0.51 35.20
N THR A 52 15.28 -0.46 34.55
CA THR A 52 15.91 -1.17 33.43
C THR A 52 15.70 -0.31 32.19
N THR A 53 16.66 0.57 31.97
CA THR A 53 16.85 1.27 30.69
C THR A 53 17.15 0.21 29.63
N THR A 54 16.09 -0.34 29.05
CA THR A 54 16.20 -1.09 27.81
C THR A 54 16.62 -0.08 26.75
N LEU A 55 17.92 -0.01 26.48
CA LEU A 55 18.43 0.58 25.26
C LEU A 55 17.77 -0.16 24.12
N ARG A 56 16.69 0.44 23.62
CA ARG A 56 16.02 0.06 22.39
C ARG A 56 17.08 0.23 21.30
N ARG A 57 17.77 -0.86 21.01
CA ARG A 57 18.65 -0.98 19.86
C ARG A 57 17.77 -0.72 18.65
N CYS A 58 17.77 0.53 18.18
CA CYS A 58 17.37 0.85 16.83
C CYS A 58 18.38 0.11 15.97
N MET A 59 18.00 -1.10 15.54
CA MET A 59 18.68 -1.75 14.44
C MET A 59 18.46 -0.80 13.27
N THR A 60 19.45 0.06 13.00
CA THR A 60 19.63 0.64 11.69
C THR A 60 20.00 -0.55 10.81
N THR A 61 18.99 -1.31 10.41
CA THR A 61 19.12 -2.34 9.40
C THR A 61 19.74 -1.61 8.23
N LYS A 62 20.99 -1.95 7.91
CA LYS A 62 21.66 -1.51 6.69
C LYS A 62 20.73 -1.92 5.56
N ILE A 63 19.89 -0.98 5.11
CA ILE A 63 18.88 -1.21 4.09
C ILE A 63 19.67 -1.70 2.89
N ALA A 64 19.48 -2.97 2.53
CA ALA A 64 20.07 -3.49 1.31
C ALA A 64 19.60 -2.58 0.18
N PRO A 65 20.49 -2.14 -0.72
CA PRO A 65 20.13 -1.24 -1.81
C PRO A 65 18.94 -1.83 -2.57
N TYR A 66 17.78 -1.17 -2.53
CA TYR A 66 16.57 -1.68 -3.15
C TYR A 66 16.72 -1.81 -4.68
N LYS A 67 17.70 -1.10 -5.27
CA LYS A 67 18.05 -1.16 -6.70
C LYS A 67 18.60 -2.52 -7.13
N ASP A 68 19.29 -3.22 -6.23
CA ASP A 68 19.84 -4.56 -6.49
C ASP A 68 18.83 -5.67 -6.16
N SER A 69 17.62 -5.28 -5.74
CA SER A 69 16.55 -6.23 -5.49
C SER A 69 16.04 -6.81 -6.81
N PRO A 70 15.64 -8.09 -6.84
CA PRO A 70 15.08 -8.69 -8.05
C PRO A 70 13.74 -8.06 -8.49
N TYR A 71 13.18 -7.14 -7.71
CA TYR A 71 12.00 -6.36 -8.11
C TYR A 71 12.33 -5.30 -9.16
N LEU A 72 13.56 -4.76 -9.17
CA LEU A 72 14.00 -3.74 -10.12
C LEU A 72 15.19 -4.20 -11.00
N ASP A 73 16.04 -5.11 -10.52
CA ASP A 73 17.22 -5.61 -11.22
C ASP A 73 16.87 -6.61 -12.32
N TRP A 74 16.25 -6.12 -13.39
CA TRP A 74 15.98 -6.88 -14.61
C TRP A 74 15.82 -5.97 -15.83
N LYS A 75 16.32 -6.44 -16.99
CA LYS A 75 16.36 -5.66 -18.24
C LYS A 75 15.21 -5.96 -19.21
N LEU A 76 14.89 -7.24 -19.40
CA LEU A 76 13.83 -7.68 -20.33
C LEU A 76 12.69 -8.35 -19.57
N PHE A 77 13.01 -9.37 -18.77
CA PHE A 77 12.04 -10.15 -18.02
C PHE A 77 12.53 -10.36 -16.58
N PRO A 78 11.65 -10.26 -15.57
CA PRO A 78 11.97 -10.58 -14.19
C PRO A 78 12.22 -12.08 -13.98
N ASP A 79 13.13 -12.41 -13.06
CA ASP A 79 13.31 -13.79 -12.61
C ASP A 79 12.29 -14.14 -11.51
N PHE A 80 11.16 -14.71 -11.92
CA PHE A 80 10.10 -15.15 -11.01
C PHE A 80 10.54 -16.25 -10.04
N LYS A 81 11.56 -17.05 -10.38
CA LYS A 81 12.06 -18.10 -9.48
C LYS A 81 12.77 -17.47 -8.27
N ARG A 82 13.58 -16.44 -8.51
CA ARG A 82 14.24 -15.65 -7.46
C ARG A 82 13.26 -14.76 -6.68
N LEU A 83 12.22 -14.25 -7.32
CA LEU A 83 11.21 -13.42 -6.65
C LEU A 83 10.37 -14.20 -5.64
N LEU A 84 10.03 -15.45 -5.98
CA LEU A 84 9.27 -16.32 -5.09
C LEU A 84 9.97 -16.62 -3.76
N THR A 85 11.31 -16.52 -3.71
CA THR A 85 12.05 -16.70 -2.46
C THR A 85 12.01 -15.47 -1.54
N LEU A 86 11.57 -14.31 -2.06
CA LEU A 86 11.55 -13.03 -1.34
C LEU A 86 10.13 -12.53 -1.07
N THR A 87 9.10 -13.36 -1.20
CA THR A 87 7.69 -12.94 -1.03
C THR A 87 7.26 -12.72 0.40
N GLU A 88 8.09 -13.13 1.36
CA GLU A 88 7.83 -12.96 2.78
C GLU A 88 7.77 -11.47 3.17
N PRO A 89 6.78 -11.04 3.98
CA PRO A 89 6.64 -9.65 4.42
C PRO A 89 7.92 -9.11 5.07
N THR A 90 8.61 -9.97 5.82
CA THR A 90 9.86 -9.63 6.53
C THR A 90 11.00 -9.20 5.59
N GLN A 91 10.97 -9.63 4.32
CA GLN A 91 11.99 -9.32 3.32
C GLN A 91 11.50 -8.29 2.31
N ALA A 92 10.29 -8.46 1.78
CA ALA A 92 9.75 -7.57 0.75
C ALA A 92 9.42 -6.17 1.28
N VAL A 93 8.76 -6.07 2.43
CA VAL A 93 8.29 -4.78 2.98
C VAL A 93 9.43 -3.78 3.19
N PRO A 94 10.58 -4.12 3.82
CA PRO A 94 11.66 -3.15 3.99
C PRO A 94 12.26 -2.69 2.65
N ILE A 95 12.30 -3.56 1.63
CA ILE A 95 12.78 -3.20 0.29
C ILE A 95 11.85 -2.16 -0.36
N PHE A 96 10.53 -2.39 -0.30
CA PHE A 96 9.54 -1.46 -0.84
C PHE A 96 9.48 -0.15 -0.04
N GLN A 97 9.63 -0.19 1.28
CA GLN A 97 9.72 1.03 2.10
C GLN A 97 10.94 1.87 1.72
N ALA A 98 12.09 1.24 1.49
CA ALA A 98 13.28 1.92 1.01
C ALA A 98 13.06 2.57 -0.36
N LEU A 99 12.47 1.84 -1.31
CA LEU A 99 12.10 2.36 -2.63
C LEU A 99 11.17 3.57 -2.53
N LEU A 100 10.10 3.47 -1.73
CA LEU A 100 9.12 4.56 -1.58
C LEU A 100 9.73 5.80 -0.91
N ASN A 101 10.58 5.62 0.10
CA ASN A 101 11.25 6.72 0.77
C ASN A 101 12.25 7.44 -0.16
N ASP A 102 13.08 6.69 -0.88
CA ASP A 102 14.00 7.27 -1.87
C ASP A 102 13.25 7.99 -2.99
N THR A 103 12.15 7.40 -3.48
CA THR A 103 11.31 8.04 -4.51
C THR A 103 10.72 9.37 -4.01
N ARG A 104 10.26 9.43 -2.76
CA ARG A 104 9.76 10.67 -2.15
C ARG A 104 10.85 11.72 -2.03
N GLU A 105 12.03 11.35 -1.54
CA GLU A 105 13.16 12.27 -1.42
C GLU A 105 13.59 12.82 -2.79
N ARG A 106 13.66 11.95 -3.82
CA ARG A 106 13.95 12.35 -5.20
C ARG A 106 12.85 13.25 -5.75
N PHE A 107 11.58 12.96 -5.47
CA PHE A 107 10.46 13.81 -5.88
C PHE A 107 10.57 15.22 -5.27
N LEU A 108 10.80 15.33 -3.96
CA LEU A 108 10.99 16.61 -3.27
C LEU A 108 12.22 17.38 -3.78
N ALA A 109 13.26 16.68 -4.23
CA ALA A 109 14.41 17.30 -4.88
C ALA A 109 14.04 17.82 -6.29
N LEU A 110 13.27 17.05 -7.05
CA LEU A 110 12.82 17.43 -8.40
C LEU A 110 11.91 18.66 -8.39
N GLU A 111 11.01 18.78 -7.41
CA GLU A 111 10.09 19.92 -7.27
C GLU A 111 10.80 21.28 -7.32
N LYS A 112 12.04 21.35 -6.80
CA LYS A 112 12.85 22.57 -6.77
C LYS A 112 13.49 22.93 -8.13
N SER A 113 13.41 22.04 -9.10
CA SER A 113 14.15 22.10 -10.38
C SER A 113 13.25 21.85 -11.60
N PHE A 114 11.93 22.00 -11.44
CA PHE A 114 10.99 21.84 -12.54
C PHE A 114 11.09 23.00 -13.52
N GLU A 115 11.32 22.66 -14.78
CA GLU A 115 11.25 23.56 -15.92
C GLU A 115 9.98 23.28 -16.71
N PRO A 116 9.32 24.27 -17.33
CA PRO A 116 8.08 24.11 -18.09
C PRO A 116 8.32 23.45 -19.47
N THR A 117 9.17 22.43 -19.50
CA THR A 117 9.45 21.55 -20.64
C THR A 117 9.10 20.13 -20.26
N TRP A 118 8.89 19.27 -21.26
CA TRP A 118 8.59 17.86 -21.02
C TRP A 118 9.73 17.18 -20.26
N GLU A 119 10.96 17.33 -20.74
CA GLU A 119 12.18 16.75 -20.17
C GLU A 119 12.51 17.34 -18.79
N GLY A 120 12.08 18.58 -18.54
CA GLY A 120 12.31 19.30 -17.29
C GLY A 120 11.36 18.94 -16.16
N SER A 121 10.15 18.46 -16.49
CA SER A 121 9.08 18.17 -15.54
C SER A 121 8.57 16.74 -15.67
N ILE A 122 7.69 16.49 -16.65
CA ILE A 122 6.93 15.24 -16.76
C ILE A 122 7.86 14.05 -17.04
N GLY A 123 8.88 14.21 -17.88
CA GLY A 123 9.85 13.15 -18.17
C GLY A 123 10.56 12.64 -16.91
N LYS A 124 11.03 13.55 -16.05
CA LYS A 124 11.68 13.18 -14.78
C LYS A 124 10.71 12.52 -13.81
N LEU A 125 9.44 12.97 -13.78
CA LEU A 125 8.40 12.37 -12.97
C LEU A 125 8.06 10.95 -13.45
N THR A 126 7.97 10.74 -14.77
CA THR A 126 7.72 9.44 -15.38
C THR A 126 8.80 8.42 -15.04
N GLU A 127 10.07 8.83 -14.96
CA GLU A 127 11.15 7.94 -14.53
C GLU A 127 10.94 7.44 -13.09
N LEU A 128 10.60 8.34 -12.16
CA LEU A 128 10.28 7.98 -10.78
C LEU A 128 9.05 7.06 -10.68
N GLU A 129 7.98 7.42 -11.38
CA GLU A 129 6.75 6.61 -11.41
C GLU A 129 7.01 5.21 -11.98
N THR A 130 7.87 5.12 -13.00
CA THR A 130 8.21 3.85 -13.66
C THR A 130 8.91 2.90 -12.70
N GLU A 131 9.84 3.38 -11.87
CA GLU A 131 10.53 2.54 -10.87
C GLU A 131 9.54 1.90 -9.89
N VAL A 132 8.66 2.71 -9.29
CA VAL A 132 7.64 2.23 -8.34
C VAL A 132 6.63 1.30 -9.02
N SER A 133 6.17 1.68 -10.22
CA SER A 133 5.19 0.91 -10.98
C SER A 133 5.73 -0.46 -11.41
N ARG A 134 7.01 -0.54 -11.81
CA ARG A 134 7.66 -1.81 -12.16
C ARG A 134 7.72 -2.76 -10.97
N ALA A 135 8.19 -2.28 -9.83
CA ALA A 135 8.30 -3.09 -8.62
C ALA A 135 6.92 -3.56 -8.13
N PHE A 136 5.95 -2.65 -8.05
CA PHE A 136 4.62 -2.96 -7.55
C PHE A 136 3.80 -3.83 -8.52
N GLY A 137 3.92 -3.56 -9.83
CA GLY A 137 3.26 -4.35 -10.87
C GLY A 137 3.68 -5.82 -10.83
N LEU A 138 4.97 -6.06 -10.55
CA LEU A 138 5.51 -7.41 -10.40
C LEU A 138 4.90 -8.16 -9.21
N LEU A 139 4.83 -7.49 -8.05
CA LEU A 139 4.27 -8.07 -6.83
C LEU A 139 2.76 -8.29 -6.95
N SER A 140 2.04 -7.33 -7.54
CA SER A 140 0.60 -7.43 -7.80
C SER A 140 0.29 -8.55 -8.79
N HIS A 141 1.07 -8.67 -9.87
CA HIS A 141 0.96 -9.78 -10.82
C HIS A 141 1.17 -11.12 -10.13
N LEU A 142 2.24 -11.23 -9.31
CA LEU A 142 2.56 -12.46 -8.58
C LEU A 142 1.43 -12.88 -7.64
N ASN A 143 0.81 -11.93 -6.94
CA ASN A 143 -0.36 -12.22 -6.10
C ASN A 143 -1.59 -12.66 -6.92
N GLY A 144 -1.73 -12.18 -8.16
CA GLY A 144 -2.79 -12.61 -9.07
C GLY A 144 -2.63 -14.03 -9.59
N VAL A 145 -1.39 -14.49 -9.84
CA VAL A 145 -1.11 -15.82 -10.43
C VAL A 145 -0.66 -16.88 -9.42
N LYS A 146 -0.08 -16.46 -8.29
CA LYS A 146 0.46 -17.31 -7.21
C LYS A 146 0.11 -16.74 -5.84
N ASN A 147 -1.19 -16.48 -5.63
CA ASN A 147 -1.71 -15.97 -4.36
C ASN A 147 -1.22 -16.79 -3.16
N SER A 148 -0.71 -16.11 -2.14
CA SER A 148 -0.39 -16.69 -0.82
C SER A 148 -0.83 -15.73 0.29
N ALA A 149 -0.93 -16.21 1.52
CA ALA A 149 -1.22 -15.35 2.67
C ALA A 149 -0.12 -14.29 2.84
N ASP A 150 1.13 -14.69 2.72
CA ASP A 150 2.30 -13.83 2.86
C ASP A 150 2.34 -12.74 1.79
N LEU A 151 2.00 -13.06 0.53
CA LEU A 151 1.90 -12.08 -0.56
C LEU A 151 0.79 -11.06 -0.33
N ARG A 152 -0.38 -11.51 0.14
CA ARG A 152 -1.50 -10.61 0.46
C ARG A 152 -1.13 -9.64 1.57
N THR A 153 -0.59 -10.16 2.68
CA THR A 153 -0.14 -9.32 3.81
C THR A 153 0.97 -8.35 3.38
N THR A 154 1.92 -8.80 2.56
CA THR A 154 2.98 -7.96 2.01
C THR A 154 2.40 -6.81 1.18
N LEU A 155 1.47 -7.12 0.25
CA LEU A 155 0.81 -6.11 -0.58
C LEU A 155 0.01 -5.11 0.25
N GLU A 156 -0.76 -5.57 1.24
CA GLU A 156 -1.53 -4.71 2.14
C GLU A 156 -0.64 -3.72 2.89
N GLN A 157 0.49 -4.19 3.44
CA GLN A 157 1.45 -3.34 4.16
C GLN A 157 2.14 -2.31 3.24
N ILE A 158 2.50 -2.71 2.03
CA ILE A 158 3.09 -1.81 1.03
C ILE A 158 2.07 -0.78 0.55
N GLN A 159 0.84 -1.19 0.26
CA GLN A 159 -0.26 -0.29 -0.13
C GLN A 159 -0.55 0.74 0.96
N ALA A 160 -0.62 0.30 2.22
CA ALA A 160 -0.78 1.20 3.35
C ALA A 160 0.36 2.21 3.45
N SER A 161 1.60 1.79 3.19
CA SER A 161 2.78 2.66 3.20
C SER A 161 2.80 3.66 2.03
N ARG A 162 2.26 3.27 0.87
CA ARG A 162 2.14 4.14 -0.32
C ARG A 162 1.10 5.24 -0.11
N ASN A 163 0.00 4.94 0.55
CA ASN A 163 -1.12 5.88 0.74
C ASN A 163 -0.87 6.91 1.85
N GLN A 164 0.23 6.81 2.60
CA GLN A 164 0.63 7.77 3.66
C GLN A 164 1.37 8.99 3.08
N GLY A 165 0.84 9.58 2.00
CA GLY A 165 1.37 10.80 1.38
C GLY A 165 0.95 12.06 2.12
#